data_AF-A0A0X1KIQ4-F1
#
_entry.id   AF-A0A0X1KIQ4-F1
#
_cell.length_a   1.000
_cell.length_b   1.000
_cell.length_c   1.000
_cell.angle_alpha   90.00
_cell.angle_beta   90.00
_cell.angle_gamma   90.00
#
_symmetry.space_group_name_H-M   'P 1'
#
loop_
_entity.id
_entity.type
_entity.pdbx_description
1 polymer ?
#
loop_
_entity_poly.entity_id
_entity_poly.type
_entity_poly.pdbx_seq_one_letter_code
_entity_poly.pdbx_strand_id
1 'polypeptide(L)' 'MAVLRDIVEEALFEARPYVEYYDRLRGEVFSLLKDVNSLEELISKVEAAVLEAEEPFKTDLRIFLQKLESLHEGHP' A
#
# COMPACT_ATOMS: atom_id res chain seq x y z
N MET A 1 12.71 -8.59 -5.45
CA MET A 1 11.71 -7.87 -6.28
C MET A 1 10.40 -8.65 -6.44
N ALA A 2 10.40 -9.92 -6.85
CA ALA A 2 9.15 -10.71 -6.95
C ALA A 2 8.37 -10.77 -5.63
N VAL A 3 9.04 -11.14 -4.53
CA VAL A 3 8.42 -11.24 -3.19
C VAL A 3 7.76 -9.95 -2.72
N LEU A 4 8.42 -8.80 -2.89
CA LEU A 4 7.85 -7.50 -2.48
C LEU A 4 6.59 -7.17 -3.29
N ARG A 5 6.61 -7.49 -4.58
CA ARG A 5 5.46 -7.29 -5.46
C ARG A 5 4.28 -8.19 -5.07
N ASP A 6 4.53 -9.46 -4.74
CA ASP A 6 3.50 -10.38 -4.25
C ASP A 6 2.83 -9.86 -2.96
N ILE A 7 3.62 -9.37 -1.99
CA ILE A 7 3.09 -8.77 -0.75
C ILE A 7 2.19 -7.56 -1.05
N VAL A 8 2.60 -6.71 -1.99
CA VAL A 8 1.82 -5.55 -2.42
C VAL A 8 0.52 -5.95 -3.12
N GLU A 9 0.58 -6.95 -3.99
CA GLU A 9 -0.60 -7.45 -4.69
C GLU A 9 -1.60 -8.12 -3.72
N GLU A 10 -1.10 -8.80 -2.68
CA GLU A 10 -1.90 -9.36 -1.60
C GLU A 10 -2.56 -8.26 -0.75
N ALA A 11 -1.81 -7.25 -0.30
CA ALA A 11 -2.35 -6.11 0.45
C ALA A 11 -3.44 -5.37 -0.36
N LEU A 12 -3.21 -5.16 -1.67
CA LEU A 12 -4.21 -4.57 -2.56
C LEU A 12 -5.45 -5.46 -2.68
N PHE A 13 -5.28 -6.78 -2.80
CA PHE A 13 -6.39 -7.72 -2.87
C PHE A 13 -7.26 -7.67 -1.59
N GLU A 14 -6.63 -7.66 -0.42
CA GLU A 14 -7.32 -7.55 0.87
C GLU A 14 -7.98 -6.19 1.10
N ALA A 15 -7.40 -5.11 0.57
CA ALA A 15 -7.96 -3.76 0.67
C ALA A 15 -9.15 -3.55 -0.28
N ARG A 16 -9.20 -4.29 -1.41
CA ARG A 16 -10.20 -4.12 -2.48
C ARG A 16 -11.66 -3.98 -2.03
N PRO A 17 -12.21 -4.77 -1.09
CA PRO A 17 -13.61 -4.62 -0.68
C PRO A 17 -13.89 -3.37 0.18
N TYR A 18 -12.86 -2.65 0.63
CA TYR A 18 -12.98 -1.52 1.56
C TYR A 18 -12.64 -0.16 0.92
N VAL A 19 -12.05 -0.16 -0.28
CA VAL A 19 -11.55 1.06 -0.94
C VAL A 19 -12.46 1.52 -2.06
N GLU A 20 -12.63 2.83 -2.20
CA GLU A 20 -13.49 3.41 -3.24
C GLU A 20 -12.73 3.63 -4.56
N TYR A 21 -11.46 4.04 -4.49
CA TYR A 21 -10.64 4.38 -5.66
C TYR A 21 -9.55 3.34 -5.91
N TYR A 22 -9.94 2.06 -6.02
CA TYR A 22 -9.01 0.93 -6.17
C TYR A 22 -7.99 1.10 -7.30
N ASP A 23 -8.42 1.51 -8.50
CA ASP A 23 -7.51 1.68 -9.64
C ASP A 23 -6.49 2.80 -9.41
N ARG A 24 -6.91 3.89 -8.75
CA ARG A 24 -6.01 4.98 -8.35
C ARG A 24 -5.02 4.50 -7.30
N LEU A 25 -5.50 3.84 -6.26
CA LEU A 25 -4.68 3.28 -5.18
C LEU A 25 -3.62 2.33 -5.74
N ARG A 26 -4.02 1.39 -6.60
CA ARG A 26 -3.12 0.45 -7.27
C ARG A 26 -2.06 1.16 -8.11
N GLY A 27 -2.45 2.20 -8.85
CA GLY A 27 -1.53 3.01 -9.64
C GLY A 27 -0.47 3.70 -8.78
N GLU A 28 -0.89 4.37 -7.70
CA GLU A 28 0.00 5.07 -6.76
C GLU A 28 0.97 4.08 -6.11
N VAL A 29 0.46 2.99 -5.55
CA VAL A 29 1.27 1.97 -4.86
C VAL A 29 2.30 1.34 -5.78
N PHE A 30 1.91 0.99 -7.02
CA PHE A 30 2.87 0.46 -8.00
C PHE A 30 3.86 1.50 -8.51
N SER A 31 3.51 2.78 -8.48
CA SER A 31 4.49 3.84 -8.73
C SER A 31 5.52 3.89 -7.62
N LEU A 32 5.08 3.92 -6.35
CA LEU A 32 5.97 3.91 -5.18
C LEU A 32 6.87 2.67 -5.14
N LEU A 33 6.33 1.51 -5.52
CA LEU A 33 7.04 0.23 -5.57
C LEU A 33 8.26 0.24 -6.52
N LYS A 34 8.28 1.08 -7.55
CA LYS A 34 9.41 1.16 -8.50
C LYS A 34 10.65 1.79 -7.87
N ASP A 35 10.48 2.59 -6.82
CA ASP A 35 11.51 3.43 -6.22
C ASP A 35 11.92 2.95 -4.82
N VAL A 36 11.67 1.68 -4.49
CA VAL A 36 11.95 1.07 -3.18
C VAL A 36 12.55 -0.33 -3.35
N ASN A 37 13.40 -0.75 -2.42
CA ASN A 37 14.04 -2.07 -2.43
C ASN A 37 13.54 -2.99 -1.31
N SER A 38 12.86 -2.42 -0.31
CA SER A 38 12.37 -3.11 0.88
C SER A 38 10.92 -2.76 1.21
N LEU A 39 10.28 -3.61 2.00
CA LEU A 39 8.91 -3.37 2.50
C LEU A 39 8.85 -2.16 3.44
N GLU A 40 9.85 -1.99 4.31
CA GLU A 40 9.96 -0.82 5.19
C GLU A 40 10.02 0.51 4.41
N GLU A 41 10.80 0.55 3.32
CA GLU A 41 10.86 1.74 2.45
C GLU A 41 9.51 2.04 1.79
N LEU A 42 8.77 0.99 1.39
CA LEU A 42 7.43 1.16 0.83
C LEU A 42 6.45 1.70 1.87
N ILE A 43 6.47 1.14 3.08
CA ILE A 43 5.63 1.60 4.22
C ILE A 43 5.86 3.09 4.47
N SER A 44 7.12 3.52 4.62
CA SER A 44 7.43 4.94 4.83
C SER A 44 6.97 5.85 3.68
N LYS A 45 7.04 5.39 2.42
CA LYS A 45 6.52 6.16 1.28
C LYS A 45 5.00 6.24 1.27
N VAL A 46 4.30 5.17 1.63
CA VAL A 46 2.85 5.14 1.73
C VAL A 46 2.37 6.03 2.88
N GLU A 47 3.07 6.02 4.03
CA GLU A 47 2.81 6.93 5.15
C GLU A 47 2.94 8.40 4.71
N ALA A 48 3.99 8.76 3.98
CA ALA A 48 4.14 10.10 3.42
C ALA A 48 2.97 10.46 2.49
N ALA A 49 2.58 9.54 1.60
CA ALA A 49 1.44 9.75 0.70
C ALA A 49 0.11 9.93 1.46
N VAL A 50 -0.10 9.23 2.59
CA VAL A 50 -1.27 9.41 3.47
C VAL A 50 -1.30 10.82 4.08
N LEU A 51 -0.14 11.39 4.42
CA LEU A 51 -0.06 12.74 4.98
C LEU A 51 -0.40 13.81 3.94
N GLU A 52 0.02 13.62 2.69
CA GLU A 52 -0.21 14.55 1.58
C GLU A 52 -1.58 14.39 0.91
N ALA A 53 -2.21 13.22 1.02
CA ALA A 53 -3.50 12.94 0.39
C ALA A 53 -4.68 13.63 1.09
N GLU A 54 -5.66 14.03 0.28
CA GLU A 54 -6.95 14.56 0.73
C GLU A 54 -8.02 13.45 0.79
N GLU A 55 -9.07 13.68 1.58
CA GLU A 55 -10.25 12.79 1.62
C GLU A 55 -11.03 12.87 0.29
N PRO A 56 -11.58 11.75 -0.21
CA PRO A 56 -11.71 10.45 0.46
C PRO A 56 -10.51 9.52 0.26
N PHE A 57 -9.62 9.84 -0.68
CA PHE A 57 -8.52 8.96 -1.09
C PHE A 57 -7.53 8.66 0.03
N LYS A 58 -7.35 9.60 0.97
CA LYS A 58 -6.59 9.38 2.20
C LYS A 58 -7.04 8.14 2.96
N THR A 59 -8.35 7.87 3.01
CA THR A 59 -8.90 6.69 3.68
C THR A 59 -8.49 5.41 2.97
N ASP A 60 -8.53 5.38 1.63
CA ASP A 60 -8.08 4.22 0.85
C ASP A 60 -6.60 3.89 1.09
N LEU A 61 -5.74 4.92 1.13
CA LEU A 61 -4.32 4.74 1.44
C LEU A 61 -4.09 4.20 2.85
N ARG A 62 -4.89 4.64 3.84
CA ARG A 62 -4.79 4.14 5.24
C ARG A 62 -5.24 2.69 5.35
N ILE A 63 -6.30 2.31 4.64
CA ILE A 63 -6.77 0.92 4.58
C ILE A 63 -5.67 0.04 3.98
N PHE A 64 -5.10 0.48 2.85
CA PHE A 64 -3.99 -0.23 2.21
C PHE A 64 -2.78 -0.36 3.14
N LEU A 65 -2.36 0.74 3.78
CA LEU A 65 -1.24 0.75 4.72
C LEU A 65 -1.46 -0.26 5.85
N GLN A 66 -2.65 -0.30 6.45
CA GLN A 66 -2.98 -1.26 7.50
C GLN A 66 -2.84 -2.72 7.02
N LYS A 67 -3.29 -3.03 5.78
CA LYS A 67 -3.11 -4.38 5.19
C LYS A 67 -1.64 -4.69 4.96
N LEU A 68 -0.88 -3.73 4.44
CA LEU A 68 0.54 -3.87 4.19
C LEU A 68 1.35 -4.12 5.48
N GLU A 69 1.05 -3.38 6.55
CA GLU A 69 1.68 -3.56 7.87
C GLU A 69 1.30 -4.91 8.49
N SER A 70 0.04 -5.35 8.35
CA SER A 70 -0.40 -6.67 8.84
C SER A 70 0.41 -7.81 8.19
N LEU A 71 0.73 -7.69 6.90
CA LEU A 71 1.56 -8.65 6.18
C LEU A 71 3.05 -8.54 6.55
N HIS A 72 3.52 -7.35 6.93
CA HIS A 72 4.88 -7.15 7.45
C HIS A 72 5.06 -7.81 8.83
N GLU A 73 4.10 -7.64 9.74
CA GLU A 73 4.13 -8.22 11.10
C GLU A 73 3.76 -9.71 11.14
N GLY A 74 3.01 -10.19 10.14
CA GLY A 74 2.52 -11.57 10.03
C GLY A 74 3.52 -12.58 9.46
N HIS A 75 4.75 -12.17 9.14
CA HIS A 75 5.82 -13.04 8.63
C HIS A 75 6.85 -13.36 9.76
N PRO A 76 6.63 -14.41 10.58
CA PRO A 76 7.67 -14.98 11.42
C PRO A 76 8.76 -15.71 10.61
#